data_AF-A0A819UU50-F1
#
_entry.id   AF-A0A819UU50-F1
#
_cell.length_a   1.000
_cell.length_b   1.000
_cell.length_c   1.000
_cell.angle_alpha   90.00
_cell.angle_beta   90.00
_cell.angle_gamma   90.00
#
_symmetry.space_group_name_H-M   'P 1'
#
loop_
_entity.id
_entity.type
_entity.pdbx_description
1 polymer ?
#
loop_
_entity_poly.entity_id
_entity_poly.type
_entity_poly.pdbx_seq_one_letter_code
_entity_poly.pdbx_strand_id
1 'polypeptide(L)'
;MTVRVVSYNILVPIYADRPEIYSKCRPEFLKTDHRWNLIRSQLEQEVHHHENTIICLQELSLTLLPELELFFRHLDYTLFHHLYGKRHNDFMGTAEGQNFILVGDFNFDPLDICYKALTEKNYDDYRLPESSIYEISYRRNAEQVLKSAYREKNGVEPTYTDFAHTPSCPDYCATLDYIFFNGHLTIENVLELPDYPSTESYPDETHPSDHMMIAATIRLP
;
A
#
# COMPACT_ATOMS: atom_id res chain seq x y z
N MET A 1 -6.29 -4.47 -23.26
CA MET A 1 -5.04 -3.80 -22.80
C MET A 1 -4.72 -4.30 -21.41
N THR A 2 -3.45 -4.37 -21.02
CA THR A 2 -3.04 -4.68 -19.65
C THR A 2 -2.43 -3.45 -19.00
N VAL A 3 -2.67 -3.30 -17.70
CA VAL A 3 -2.14 -2.22 -16.86
C VAL A 3 -1.49 -2.87 -15.64
N ARG A 4 -0.26 -2.46 -15.32
CA ARG A 4 0.42 -2.86 -14.09
C ARG A 4 0.12 -1.83 -13.02
N VAL A 5 -0.42 -2.23 -11.88
CA VAL A 5 -0.71 -1.32 -10.77
C VAL A 5 0.19 -1.69 -9.60
N VAL A 6 0.97 -0.73 -9.11
CA VAL A 6 1.91 -0.87 -7.99
C VAL A 6 1.41 -0.02 -6.82
N SER A 7 1.40 -0.60 -5.62
CA SER A 7 1.20 0.13 -4.36
C SER A 7 2.43 -0.06 -3.50
N TYR A 8 2.97 1.04 -2.94
CA TYR A 8 4.12 0.95 -2.06
C TYR A 8 4.18 2.07 -1.02
N ASN A 9 4.05 1.70 0.26
CA ASN A 9 4.44 2.57 1.38
C ASN A 9 5.97 2.56 1.49
N ILE A 10 6.60 3.71 1.27
CA ILE A 10 8.07 3.83 1.17
C ILE A 10 8.75 4.23 2.48
N LEU A 11 8.01 4.27 3.59
CA LEU A 11 8.45 4.67 4.92
C LEU A 11 9.13 6.04 4.95
N VAL A 12 8.42 7.05 5.45
CA VAL A 12 8.89 8.43 5.43
C VAL A 12 10.21 8.58 6.20
N PRO A 13 11.21 9.34 5.69
CA PRO A 13 12.53 9.48 6.33
C PRO A 13 12.53 9.81 7.82
N ILE A 14 11.60 10.65 8.29
CA ILE A 14 11.49 11.06 9.70
C ILE A 14 11.02 9.93 10.64
N TYR A 15 10.40 8.89 10.10
CA TYR A 15 10.02 7.70 10.86
C TYR A 15 11.12 6.64 10.76
N ALA A 16 11.73 6.46 9.59
CA ALA A 16 12.84 5.52 9.42
C ALA A 16 14.10 5.85 10.24
N ASP A 17 14.51 7.13 10.33
CA ASP A 17 15.76 7.54 11.02
C ASP A 17 15.57 7.59 12.56
N ARG A 18 15.08 6.48 13.10
CA ARG A 18 14.78 6.25 14.52
C ARG A 18 15.30 4.88 14.96
N PRO A 19 16.63 4.71 15.09
CA PRO A 19 17.24 3.42 15.47
C PRO A 19 16.78 2.93 16.87
N GLU A 20 16.28 3.81 17.73
CA GLU A 20 15.66 3.45 19.00
C GLU A 20 14.30 2.75 18.85
N ILE A 21 13.56 3.07 17.78
CA ILE A 21 12.28 2.41 17.45
C ILE A 21 12.56 1.15 16.63
N TYR A 22 13.35 1.27 15.55
CA TYR A 22 13.77 0.16 14.71
C TYR A 22 15.02 -0.53 15.27
N SER A 23 14.98 -0.89 16.56
CA SER A 23 16.13 -1.43 17.30
C SER A 23 16.66 -2.78 16.78
N LYS A 24 15.86 -3.46 15.94
CA LYS A 24 16.22 -4.71 15.26
C LYS A 24 16.78 -4.51 13.86
N CYS A 25 16.68 -3.30 13.32
CA CYS A 25 17.25 -2.93 12.04
C CYS A 25 18.68 -2.45 12.24
N ARG A 26 19.57 -2.73 11.27
CA ARG A 26 20.92 -2.17 11.28
C ARG A 26 20.84 -0.67 10.93
N PRO A 27 21.42 0.25 11.72
CA PRO A 27 21.24 1.70 11.55
C PRO A 27 21.63 2.24 10.16
N GLU A 28 22.57 1.60 9.47
CA GLU A 28 22.96 1.93 8.10
C GLU A 28 21.84 1.71 7.08
N PHE A 29 20.95 0.73 7.31
CA PHE A 29 19.83 0.43 6.41
C PHE A 29 18.64 1.37 6.63
N LEU A 30 18.59 2.06 7.77
CA LEU A 30 17.58 3.08 8.06
C LEU A 30 17.85 4.40 7.30
N LYS A 31 19.08 4.61 6.82
CA LYS A 31 19.49 5.86 6.19
C LYS A 31 18.76 6.10 4.87
N THR A 32 18.25 7.32 4.71
CA THR A 32 17.45 7.73 3.54
C THR A 32 18.14 7.41 2.23
N ASP A 33 19.43 7.71 2.08
CA ASP A 33 20.17 7.46 0.84
C ASP A 33 20.22 5.96 0.49
N HIS A 34 20.44 5.10 1.49
CA HIS A 34 20.45 3.65 1.30
C HIS A 34 19.08 3.15 0.85
N ARG A 35 18.03 3.50 1.61
CA ARG A 35 16.65 3.11 1.30
C ARG A 35 16.22 3.62 -0.07
N TRP A 36 16.54 4.88 -0.40
CA TRP A 36 16.18 5.50 -1.66
C TRP A 36 16.81 4.82 -2.87
N ASN A 37 18.06 4.34 -2.76
CA ASN A 37 18.70 3.58 -3.83
C ASN A 37 17.92 2.28 -4.14
N LEU A 38 17.48 1.58 -3.10
CA LEU A 38 16.69 0.35 -3.26
C LEU A 38 15.28 0.65 -3.78
N ILE A 39 14.59 1.67 -3.24
CA ILE A 39 13.25 2.08 -3.68
C ILE A 39 13.26 2.40 -5.18
N ARG A 40 14.21 3.21 -5.64
CA ARG A 40 14.35 3.54 -7.07
C ARG A 40 14.59 2.29 -7.90
N SER A 41 15.52 1.43 -7.48
CA SER A 41 15.82 0.19 -8.22
C SER A 41 14.60 -0.71 -8.33
N GLN A 42 13.78 -0.85 -7.28
CA GLN A 42 12.57 -1.67 -7.32
C GLN A 42 11.50 -1.06 -8.23
N LEU A 43 11.27 0.25 -8.14
CA LEU A 43 10.30 0.95 -9.00
C LEU A 43 10.73 0.95 -10.47
N GLU A 44 12.02 1.13 -10.77
CA GLU A 44 12.56 1.01 -12.13
C GLU A 44 12.30 -0.37 -12.71
N GLN A 45 12.52 -1.44 -11.94
CA GLN A 45 12.25 -2.81 -12.39
C GLN A 45 10.78 -2.99 -12.79
N GLU A 46 9.85 -2.46 -12.00
CA GLU A 46 8.41 -2.51 -12.30
C GLU A 46 8.05 -1.73 -13.58
N VAL A 47 8.69 -0.59 -13.83
CA VAL A 47 8.49 0.20 -15.05
C VAL A 47 9.13 -0.46 -16.28
N HIS A 48 10.28 -1.12 -16.12
CA HIS A 48 11.01 -1.72 -17.24
C HIS A 48 10.46 -3.09 -17.67
N HIS A 49 9.95 -3.89 -16.74
CA HIS A 49 9.44 -5.23 -17.03
C HIS A 49 7.96 -5.26 -17.42
N HIS A 50 7.23 -4.15 -17.24
CA HIS A 50 5.80 -4.08 -17.51
C HIS A 50 5.44 -2.84 -18.32
N GLU A 51 4.49 -3.01 -19.24
CA GLU A 51 3.90 -1.90 -19.97
C GLU A 51 2.73 -1.30 -19.18
N ASN A 52 2.47 0.00 -19.38
CA ASN A 52 1.34 0.72 -18.80
C ASN A 52 1.30 0.61 -17.26
N THR A 53 2.38 0.98 -16.60
CA THR A 53 2.48 0.91 -15.14
C THR A 53 1.85 2.16 -14.49
N ILE A 54 1.10 1.96 -13.42
CA ILE A 54 0.55 2.97 -12.52
C ILE A 54 1.19 2.72 -11.17
N ILE A 55 1.78 3.76 -10.58
CA ILE A 55 2.49 3.68 -9.31
C ILE A 55 1.78 4.57 -8.29
N CYS A 56 1.41 3.98 -7.16
CA CYS A 56 0.77 4.67 -6.05
C CYS A 56 1.62 4.51 -4.79
N LEU A 57 2.18 5.63 -4.33
CA LEU A 57 3.09 5.66 -3.18
C LEU A 57 2.40 6.27 -1.95
N GLN A 58 2.70 5.72 -0.77
CA GLN A 58 2.30 6.26 0.53
C GLN A 58 3.55 6.75 1.30
N GLU A 59 3.36 7.52 2.37
CA GLU A 59 4.44 8.04 3.21
C GLU A 59 5.53 8.87 2.50
N LEU A 60 5.11 9.67 1.52
CA LEU A 60 6.00 10.65 0.89
C LEU A 60 6.40 11.75 1.88
N SER A 61 7.63 12.28 1.73
CA SER A 61 8.06 13.50 2.45
C SER A 61 8.27 14.67 1.51
N LEU A 62 8.10 15.89 2.04
CA LEU A 62 8.51 17.12 1.34
C LEU A 62 10.00 17.11 0.96
N THR A 63 10.83 16.48 1.78
CA THR A 63 12.27 16.40 1.54
C THR A 63 12.62 15.47 0.39
N LEU A 64 11.90 14.36 0.23
CA LEU A 64 12.10 13.38 -0.83
C LEU A 64 11.38 13.75 -2.14
N LEU A 65 10.38 14.63 -2.07
CA LEU A 65 9.54 14.99 -3.22
C LEU A 65 10.34 15.46 -4.45
N PRO A 66 11.35 16.36 -4.34
CA PRO A 66 12.13 16.77 -5.51
C PRO A 66 12.87 15.60 -6.18
N GLU A 67 13.36 14.64 -5.39
CA GLU A 67 14.05 13.46 -5.92
C GLU A 67 13.07 12.52 -6.63
N LEU A 68 11.87 12.33 -6.06
CA LEU A 68 10.77 11.58 -6.69
C LEU A 68 10.31 12.21 -8.00
N GLU A 69 10.11 13.53 -8.03
CA GLU A 69 9.72 14.27 -9.23
C GLU A 69 10.77 14.11 -10.34
N LEU A 70 12.05 14.28 -10.01
CA LEU A 70 13.13 14.08 -10.96
C LEU A 70 13.16 12.62 -11.43
N PHE A 71 13.10 11.65 -10.53
CA PHE A 71 13.11 10.23 -10.85
C PHE A 71 11.99 9.85 -11.82
N PHE A 72 10.73 10.17 -11.51
CA PHE A 72 9.60 9.85 -12.37
C PHE A 72 9.65 10.58 -13.70
N ARG A 73 10.14 11.82 -13.73
CA ARG A 73 10.35 12.55 -15.00
C ARG A 73 11.37 11.85 -15.90
N HIS A 74 12.43 11.24 -15.35
CA HIS A 74 13.39 10.47 -16.17
C HIS A 74 12.80 9.18 -16.74
N LEU A 75 11.73 8.67 -16.13
CA LEU A 75 10.98 7.49 -16.60
C LEU A 75 9.82 7.86 -17.53
N ASP A 76 9.67 9.13 -17.91
CA ASP A 76 8.52 9.67 -18.65
C ASP A 76 7.17 9.57 -17.91
N TYR A 77 7.20 9.60 -16.57
CA TYR A 77 6.01 9.63 -15.70
C TYR A 77 5.69 11.05 -15.24
N THR A 78 4.39 11.33 -15.08
CA THR A 78 3.90 12.52 -14.39
C THR A 78 3.52 12.15 -12.96
N LEU A 79 4.17 12.78 -11.97
CA LEU A 79 3.83 12.59 -10.57
C LEU A 79 2.68 13.53 -10.18
N PHE A 80 1.54 12.96 -9.80
CA PHE A 80 0.49 13.67 -9.07
C PHE A 80 0.66 13.37 -7.59
N HIS A 81 1.01 14.38 -6.80
CA HIS A 81 1.20 14.21 -5.38
C HIS A 81 0.21 15.09 -4.60
N HIS A 82 -0.36 14.50 -3.56
CA HIS A 82 -1.06 15.21 -2.51
C HIS A 82 -0.37 14.86 -1.20
N LEU A 83 0.57 15.72 -0.78
CA LEU A 83 1.15 15.59 0.56
C LEU A 83 0.07 16.00 1.56
N TYR A 84 -0.32 15.08 2.44
CA TYR A 84 -1.56 15.18 3.20
C TYR A 84 -1.71 16.49 4.01
N GLY A 85 -2.97 16.89 4.16
CA GLY A 85 -3.46 18.11 4.81
C GLY A 85 -3.20 18.23 6.32
N LYS A 86 -4.00 19.07 7.01
CA LYS A 86 -3.86 19.42 8.44
C LYS A 86 -5.23 19.39 9.15
N ARG A 87 -5.42 19.17 10.44
CA ARG A 87 -4.47 18.98 11.55
C ARG A 87 -4.84 17.78 12.45
N HIS A 88 -5.71 16.89 11.99
CA HIS A 88 -6.07 15.62 12.65
C HIS A 88 -6.68 14.66 11.60
N ASN A 89 -6.28 14.85 10.35
CA ASN A 89 -7.21 15.23 9.29
C ASN A 89 -7.81 14.09 8.50
N ASP A 90 -9.09 13.93 8.78
CA ASP A 90 -10.12 13.77 7.78
C ASP A 90 -10.06 14.81 6.64
N PHE A 91 -9.09 14.61 5.75
CA PHE A 91 -9.12 15.00 4.34
C PHE A 91 -8.84 13.75 3.47
N MET A 92 -9.33 12.59 3.90
CA MET A 92 -9.39 11.37 3.09
C MET A 92 -10.66 11.42 2.25
N GLY A 93 -10.54 11.24 0.94
CA GLY A 93 -11.69 11.16 0.03
C GLY A 93 -11.66 9.86 -0.74
N THR A 94 -12.84 9.30 -1.03
CA THR A 94 -13.01 8.17 -1.96
C THR A 94 -13.58 8.69 -3.28
N ALA A 95 -13.05 8.19 -4.40
CA ALA A 95 -13.66 8.42 -5.70
C ALA A 95 -14.77 7.38 -5.92
N GLU A 96 -15.98 7.84 -6.23
CA GLU A 96 -17.08 6.97 -6.61
C GLU A 96 -17.11 6.82 -8.14
N GLY A 97 -17.01 5.57 -8.61
CA GLY A 97 -17.14 5.19 -10.02
C GLY A 97 -17.61 3.74 -10.12
N GLN A 98 -18.20 3.35 -11.26
CA GLN A 98 -18.67 1.97 -11.46
C GLN A 98 -17.53 0.98 -11.77
N ASN A 99 -16.36 1.48 -12.19
CA ASN A 99 -15.14 0.70 -12.40
C ASN A 99 -13.96 1.50 -11.87
N PHE A 100 -13.30 1.02 -10.82
CA PHE A 100 -12.14 1.69 -10.25
C PHE A 100 -11.18 0.69 -9.63
N ILE A 101 -9.96 1.16 -9.46
CA ILE A 101 -8.89 0.50 -8.72
C ILE A 101 -8.56 1.44 -7.56
N LEU A 102 -8.63 0.92 -6.34
CA LEU A 102 -8.38 1.64 -5.10
C LEU A 102 -7.18 0.96 -4.43
N VAL A 103 -6.12 1.72 -4.18
CA VAL A 103 -4.84 1.19 -3.75
C VAL A 103 -4.26 1.99 -2.59
N GLY A 104 -3.57 1.29 -1.70
CA GLY A 104 -2.78 1.94 -0.66
C GLY A 104 -2.56 1.04 0.54
N ASP A 105 -1.94 1.65 1.55
CA ASP A 105 -1.90 1.19 2.92
C ASP A 105 -3.19 1.64 3.63
N PHE A 106 -3.99 0.67 4.07
CA PHE A 106 -5.26 0.91 4.73
C PHE A 106 -5.21 0.75 6.25
N ASN A 107 -4.08 0.30 6.80
CA ASN A 107 -3.89 0.09 8.24
C ASN A 107 -4.93 -0.86 8.89
N PHE A 108 -5.46 -1.83 8.13
CA PHE A 108 -6.31 -2.91 8.66
C PHE A 108 -5.94 -4.27 8.06
N ASP A 109 -6.09 -5.33 8.85
CA ASP A 109 -5.85 -6.70 8.40
C ASP A 109 -7.10 -7.38 7.81
N PRO A 110 -6.98 -8.53 7.11
CA PRO A 110 -8.11 -9.19 6.46
C PRO A 110 -9.22 -9.69 7.41
N LEU A 111 -8.98 -9.78 8.72
CA LEU A 111 -9.96 -10.14 9.74
C LEU A 111 -10.69 -8.92 10.32
N ASP A 112 -10.19 -7.70 10.07
CA ASP A 112 -10.77 -6.45 10.55
C ASP A 112 -12.17 -6.19 9.97
N ILE A 113 -12.99 -5.45 10.71
CA ILE A 113 -14.35 -5.07 10.31
C ILE A 113 -14.35 -4.18 9.06
N CYS A 114 -13.32 -3.35 8.86
CA CYS A 114 -13.20 -2.45 7.71
C CYS A 114 -12.94 -3.24 6.43
N TYR A 115 -12.04 -4.23 6.47
CA TYR A 115 -11.81 -5.12 5.33
C TYR A 115 -13.09 -5.85 4.94
N LYS A 116 -13.82 -6.40 5.92
CA LYS A 116 -15.09 -7.11 5.67
C LYS A 116 -16.16 -6.19 5.12
N ALA A 117 -16.28 -4.97 5.63
CA ALA A 117 -17.22 -3.97 5.11
C ALA A 117 -16.97 -3.61 3.65
N LEU A 118 -15.72 -3.67 3.19
CA LEU A 118 -15.36 -3.41 1.79
C LEU A 118 -15.57 -4.63 0.88
N THR A 119 -15.42 -5.84 1.39
CA THR A 119 -15.29 -7.06 0.57
C THR A 119 -16.46 -8.05 0.70
N GLU A 120 -17.30 -7.94 1.73
CA GLU A 120 -18.42 -8.84 1.98
C GLU A 120 -19.77 -8.21 1.60
N LYS A 121 -20.62 -8.99 0.93
CA LYS A 121 -21.95 -8.54 0.52
C LYS A 121 -22.85 -8.43 1.74
N ASN A 122 -23.59 -7.33 1.81
CA ASN A 122 -24.53 -7.04 2.90
C ASN A 122 -23.88 -7.12 4.29
N TYR A 123 -22.61 -6.73 4.40
CA TYR A 123 -21.92 -6.66 5.69
C TYR A 123 -22.55 -5.56 6.56
N ASP A 124 -22.99 -5.93 7.76
CA ASP A 124 -23.52 -5.02 8.77
C ASP A 124 -22.93 -5.42 10.12
N ASP A 125 -22.18 -4.50 10.74
CA ASP A 125 -21.60 -4.68 12.06
C ASP A 125 -21.75 -3.37 12.84
N TYR A 126 -22.30 -3.46 14.06
CA TYR A 126 -22.54 -2.29 14.90
C TYR A 126 -21.26 -1.62 15.41
N ARG A 127 -20.09 -2.27 15.23
CA ARG A 127 -18.78 -1.74 15.61
C ARG A 127 -18.13 -0.90 14.53
N LEU A 128 -18.76 -0.77 13.35
CA LEU A 128 -18.23 0.06 12.28
C LEU A 128 -18.00 1.51 12.78
N PRO A 129 -16.88 2.15 12.40
CA PRO A 129 -16.55 3.48 12.89
C PRO A 129 -17.68 4.50 12.67
N GLU A 130 -17.95 5.33 13.66
CA GLU A 130 -18.81 6.50 13.50
C GLU A 130 -17.95 7.76 13.42
N SER A 131 -18.38 8.76 12.62
CA SER A 131 -17.76 10.08 12.62
C SER A 131 -18.72 11.09 13.21
N SER A 132 -18.19 11.94 14.09
CA SER A 132 -18.92 13.08 14.62
C SER A 132 -18.96 14.27 13.64
N ILE A 133 -18.19 14.19 12.55
CA ILE A 133 -18.02 15.25 11.56
C ILE A 133 -18.77 14.93 10.27
N TYR A 134 -18.77 13.66 9.85
CA TYR A 134 -19.39 13.21 8.60
C TYR A 134 -20.47 12.18 8.87
N GLU A 135 -21.55 12.26 8.10
CA GLU A 135 -22.52 11.17 8.03
C GLU A 135 -21.86 9.98 7.31
N ILE A 136 -21.53 8.93 8.06
CA ILE A 136 -20.99 7.71 7.48
C ILE A 136 -22.14 6.77 7.13
N SER A 137 -22.32 6.53 5.83
CA SER A 137 -23.25 5.53 5.33
C SER A 137 -22.48 4.30 4.85
N TYR A 138 -22.42 3.28 5.70
CA TYR A 138 -22.01 1.95 5.28
C TYR A 138 -23.14 1.36 4.43
N ARG A 139 -22.86 1.04 3.16
CA ARG A 139 -23.87 0.49 2.24
C ARG A 139 -24.29 -0.92 2.70
N ARG A 140 -25.24 -0.99 3.64
CA ARG A 140 -25.74 -2.24 4.25
C ARG A 140 -26.29 -3.26 3.23
N ASN A 141 -26.55 -2.84 1.99
CA ASN A 141 -27.10 -3.67 0.92
C ASN A 141 -26.36 -3.49 -0.42
N ALA A 142 -25.03 -3.29 -0.41
CA ALA A 142 -24.27 -3.21 -1.64
C ALA A 142 -24.22 -4.60 -2.33
N GLU A 143 -24.84 -4.73 -3.51
CA GLU A 143 -24.70 -5.94 -4.34
C GLU A 143 -23.29 -6.09 -4.92
N GLN A 144 -22.62 -4.96 -5.13
CA GLN A 144 -21.23 -4.87 -5.57
C GLN A 144 -20.32 -4.55 -4.38
N VAL A 145 -19.28 -5.36 -4.22
CA VAL A 145 -18.24 -5.23 -3.20
C VAL A 145 -16.90 -5.06 -3.88
N LEU A 146 -15.92 -4.56 -3.15
CA LEU A 146 -14.55 -4.54 -3.64
C LEU A 146 -13.98 -5.96 -3.63
N LYS A 147 -13.12 -6.23 -4.60
CA LYS A 147 -12.31 -7.45 -4.65
C LYS A 147 -10.86 -7.06 -4.45
N SER A 148 -10.12 -7.82 -3.65
CA SER A 148 -8.65 -7.70 -3.58
C SER A 148 -8.04 -8.43 -4.76
N ALA A 149 -7.05 -7.82 -5.42
CA ALA A 149 -6.33 -8.44 -6.52
C ALA A 149 -5.61 -9.73 -6.08
N TYR A 150 -5.01 -9.75 -4.89
CA TYR A 150 -4.31 -10.93 -4.37
C TYR A 150 -5.29 -12.04 -4.03
N ARG A 151 -6.38 -11.74 -3.31
CA ARG A 151 -7.41 -12.73 -3.00
C ARG A 151 -8.09 -13.27 -4.25
N GLU A 152 -8.36 -12.45 -5.25
CA GLU A 152 -8.94 -12.90 -6.53
C GLU A 152 -7.97 -13.84 -7.28
N LYS A 153 -6.67 -13.51 -7.32
CA LYS A 153 -5.67 -14.27 -8.09
C LYS A 153 -5.20 -15.54 -7.39
N ASN A 154 -4.96 -15.47 -6.08
CA ASN A 154 -4.34 -16.53 -5.28
C ASN A 154 -5.36 -17.29 -4.40
N GLY A 155 -6.59 -16.79 -4.28
CA GLY A 155 -7.62 -17.33 -3.38
C GLY A 155 -7.50 -16.84 -1.93
N VAL A 156 -6.37 -16.24 -1.57
CA VAL A 156 -6.06 -15.72 -0.22
C VAL A 156 -5.28 -14.41 -0.32
N GLU A 157 -5.36 -13.60 0.74
CA GLU A 157 -4.46 -12.45 0.89
C GLU A 157 -3.04 -12.90 1.21
N PRO A 158 -2.01 -12.06 0.99
CA PRO A 158 -0.65 -12.31 1.46
C PRO A 158 -0.61 -12.57 2.97
N THR A 159 0.42 -13.29 3.42
CA THR A 159 0.66 -13.46 4.87
C THR A 159 0.98 -12.13 5.54
N TYR A 160 1.71 -11.26 4.84
CA TYR A 160 2.03 -9.92 5.31
C TYR A 160 2.35 -8.98 4.15
N THR A 161 2.18 -7.68 4.40
CA THR A 161 2.70 -6.58 3.59
C THR A 161 3.43 -5.56 4.43
N ASP A 162 3.30 -5.58 5.76
CA ASP A 162 4.09 -4.81 6.72
C ASP A 162 4.74 -5.75 7.75
N PHE A 163 6.02 -5.51 8.04
CA PHE A 163 6.78 -6.26 9.02
C PHE A 163 7.85 -5.38 9.70
N ALA A 164 7.53 -4.90 10.90
CA ALA A 164 8.43 -4.13 11.73
C ALA A 164 8.41 -4.57 13.20
N HIS A 165 9.59 -4.76 13.78
CA HIS A 165 9.74 -4.93 15.20
C HIS A 165 9.95 -3.58 15.88
N THR A 166 8.98 -3.14 16.67
CA THR A 166 9.08 -1.92 17.49
C THR A 166 8.88 -2.23 18.97
N PRO A 167 9.41 -1.42 19.91
CA PRO A 167 9.18 -1.62 21.34
C PRO A 167 7.70 -1.67 21.74
N SER A 168 6.84 -0.95 20.99
CA SER A 168 5.39 -0.95 21.19
C SER A 168 4.68 -2.14 20.56
N CYS A 169 5.26 -2.73 19.51
CA CYS A 169 4.69 -3.85 18.78
C CYS A 169 5.80 -4.80 18.31
N PRO A 170 6.26 -5.72 19.18
CA PRO A 170 7.43 -6.58 18.89
C PRO A 170 7.13 -7.71 17.90
N ASP A 171 5.86 -8.11 17.76
CA ASP A 171 5.45 -9.23 16.90
C ASP A 171 4.58 -8.76 15.71
N TYR A 172 4.75 -7.50 15.27
CA TYR A 172 3.91 -6.94 14.21
C TYR A 172 4.28 -7.50 12.84
N CYS A 173 3.32 -8.19 12.22
CA CYS A 173 3.42 -8.77 10.90
C CYS A 173 1.99 -8.89 10.37
N ALA A 174 1.62 -8.06 9.41
CA ALA A 174 0.23 -7.95 8.97
C ALA A 174 0.14 -7.59 7.49
N THR A 175 -0.98 -7.93 6.87
CA THR A 175 -1.35 -7.46 5.53
C THR A 175 -2.19 -6.20 5.69
N LEU A 176 -1.63 -5.06 5.30
CA LEU A 176 -2.26 -3.74 5.43
C LEU A 176 -2.44 -3.04 4.08
N ASP A 177 -1.68 -3.47 3.08
CA ASP A 177 -1.65 -2.91 1.75
C ASP A 177 -2.54 -3.73 0.81
N TYR A 178 -3.39 -3.04 0.08
CA TYR A 178 -4.33 -3.70 -0.83
C TYR A 178 -4.39 -3.01 -2.18
N ILE A 179 -4.59 -3.83 -3.22
CA ILE A 179 -5.06 -3.38 -4.53
C ILE A 179 -6.49 -3.86 -4.67
N PHE A 180 -7.43 -3.03 -4.22
CA PHE A 180 -8.85 -3.27 -4.38
C PHE A 180 -9.33 -2.83 -5.75
N PHE A 181 -10.35 -3.50 -6.26
CA PHE A 181 -11.01 -3.10 -7.49
C PHE A 181 -12.48 -3.48 -7.50
N ASN A 182 -13.24 -2.81 -8.35
CA ASN A 182 -14.62 -3.19 -8.70
C ASN A 182 -14.81 -3.11 -10.21
N GLY A 183 -15.82 -3.82 -10.74
CA GLY A 183 -16.16 -3.84 -12.15
C GLY A 183 -15.69 -5.08 -12.90
N HIS A 184 -15.66 -4.97 -14.24
CA HIS A 184 -15.31 -6.05 -15.16
C HIS A 184 -13.80 -6.11 -15.47
N LEU A 185 -12.97 -6.09 -14.41
CA LEU A 185 -11.52 -6.20 -14.52
C LEU A 185 -11.08 -7.65 -14.27
N THR A 186 -10.07 -8.12 -15.00
CA THR A 186 -9.50 -9.46 -14.83
C THR A 186 -8.08 -9.37 -14.29
N ILE A 187 -7.79 -10.04 -13.18
CA ILE A 187 -6.44 -10.08 -12.60
C ILE A 187 -5.63 -11.19 -13.28
N GLU A 188 -4.63 -10.80 -14.06
CA GLU A 188 -3.79 -11.76 -14.78
C GLU A 188 -2.72 -12.36 -13.87
N ASN A 189 -2.06 -11.50 -13.09
CA ASN A 189 -1.04 -11.90 -12.14
C ASN A 189 -0.90 -10.87 -11.02
N VAL A 190 -0.28 -11.29 -9.92
CA VAL A 190 0.17 -10.42 -8.83
C VAL A 190 1.66 -10.61 -8.61
N LEU A 191 2.33 -9.62 -8.03
CA LEU A 191 3.72 -9.75 -7.59
C LEU A 191 3.77 -10.79 -6.47
N GLU A 192 4.61 -11.81 -6.64
CA GLU A 192 4.79 -12.84 -5.62
C GLU A 192 5.47 -12.24 -4.38
N LEU A 193 4.87 -12.48 -3.22
CA LEU A 193 5.40 -12.06 -1.93
C LEU A 193 5.86 -13.29 -1.16
N PRO A 194 6.94 -13.19 -0.36
CA PRO A 194 7.39 -14.29 0.47
C PRO A 194 6.35 -14.64 1.55
N ASP A 195 6.20 -15.94 1.85
CA ASP A 195 5.28 -16.41 2.89
C ASP A 195 5.72 -16.01 4.31
N TYR A 196 7.02 -15.76 4.50
CA TYR A 196 7.63 -15.45 5.79
C TYR A 196 8.68 -14.34 5.66
N PRO A 197 8.82 -13.47 6.66
CA PRO A 197 9.93 -12.53 6.73
C PRO A 197 11.28 -13.24 6.76
N SER A 198 12.27 -12.62 6.13
CA SER A 198 13.63 -13.18 6.03
C SER A 198 14.57 -12.71 7.15
N THR A 199 14.14 -11.74 7.96
CA THR A 199 14.92 -11.10 9.03
C THR A 199 14.04 -10.87 10.27
N GLU A 200 14.58 -10.21 11.32
CA GLU A 200 13.82 -9.89 12.54
C GLU A 200 12.93 -8.63 12.40
N SER A 201 13.21 -7.77 11.41
CA SER A 201 12.46 -6.54 11.14
C SER A 201 12.92 -5.97 9.81
N TYR A 202 12.00 -5.34 9.08
CA TYR A 202 12.35 -4.39 8.03
C TYR A 202 12.32 -2.95 8.58
N PRO A 203 13.03 -1.98 7.97
CA PRO A 203 13.92 -2.10 6.80
C PRO A 203 15.22 -2.90 7.04
N ASP A 204 15.75 -3.55 5.99
CA ASP A 204 17.03 -4.26 5.99
C ASP A 204 17.89 -3.97 4.73
N GLU A 205 18.90 -4.80 4.45
CA GLU A 205 19.82 -4.66 3.31
C GLU A 205 19.15 -4.67 1.94
N THR A 206 17.97 -5.31 1.86
CA THR A 206 17.23 -5.57 0.61
C THR A 206 15.82 -4.99 0.60
N HIS A 207 15.26 -4.69 1.79
CA HIS A 207 13.93 -4.13 2.00
C HIS A 207 14.05 -2.70 2.55
N PRO A 208 13.79 -1.65 1.75
CA PRO A 208 14.02 -0.26 2.16
C PRO A 208 12.85 0.40 2.91
N SER A 209 11.81 -0.36 3.21
CA SER A 209 10.62 0.05 3.94
C SER A 209 10.23 -1.11 4.87
N ASP A 210 9.51 -0.81 5.94
CA ASP A 210 8.83 -1.81 6.76
C ASP A 210 7.68 -2.48 5.98
N HIS A 211 7.13 -1.78 4.99
CA HIS A 211 6.20 -2.35 4.03
C HIS A 211 6.89 -3.00 2.82
N MET A 212 6.21 -3.97 2.23
CA MET A 212 6.54 -4.64 0.97
C MET A 212 5.82 -3.94 -0.19
N MET A 213 6.51 -3.77 -1.32
CA MET A 213 5.86 -3.36 -2.56
C MET A 213 4.88 -4.46 -2.99
N ILE A 214 3.65 -4.09 -3.33
CA ILE A 214 2.66 -4.99 -3.91
C ILE A 214 2.28 -4.54 -5.31
N ALA A 215 1.95 -5.47 -6.19
CA ALA A 215 1.54 -5.11 -7.54
C ALA A 215 0.62 -6.14 -8.20
N ALA A 216 -0.22 -5.68 -9.12
CA ALA A 216 -1.15 -6.50 -9.87
C ALA A 216 -1.14 -6.12 -11.36
N THR A 217 -1.12 -7.13 -12.24
CA THR A 217 -1.32 -6.95 -13.67
C THR A 217 -2.80 -7.18 -13.99
N ILE A 218 -3.46 -6.14 -14.46
CA ILE A 218 -4.91 -6.11 -14.66
C ILE A 218 -5.21 -5.98 -16.15
N ARG A 219 -5.98 -6.92 -16.68
CA ARG A 219 -6.53 -6.84 -18.03
C ARG A 219 -7.82 -6.02 -17.99
N LEU A 220 -7.81 -4.91 -18.73
CA LEU A 220 -8.99 -4.12 -19.04
C LEU A 220 -9.86 -4.86 -20.07
N PRO A 221 -11.21 -4.71 -20.01
CA PRO A 221 -12.13 -5.35 -20.94
C PRO A 221 -11.89 -4.98 -22.41
#